data_AF-A0A7I4XZV0-F1
#
_entry.id   AF-A0A7I4XZV0-F1
#
_cell.length_a   1.000
_cell.length_b   1.000
_cell.length_c   1.000
_cell.angle_alpha   90.00
_cell.angle_beta   90.00
_cell.angle_gamma   90.00
#
_symmetry.space_group_name_H-M   'P 1'
#
loop_
_entity.id
_entity.type
_entity.pdbx_description
1 polymer ?
#
loop_
_entity_poly.entity_id
_entity_poly.type
_entity_poly.pdbx_seq_one_letter_code
_entity_poly.pdbx_strand_id
1 'polypeptide(L)'
;MSSSDHLENRLRKELYRKISIVESSHARPSEGLIQERIRYYGNKCYEANQMIQQARYEYAALRSDKEHLFNRRGGAFHYLVKLRQLAASHRQQRKELVTFTELFVLSHEWYEILVTADEVEELSRLEFLSKLGEEEYVEPTESGDRNYPEPVKTHRSYYQKDVTTMIRHQLIKFDALLEEEQEACEFAEAETRRNTTLEDEALRQMRESFDDLQDEIRRQKEDNTEWIETVRDSYYSFMEQNKRNVENSKAMAAELKRVEANQREIITQMTRYMNECQHLAAKIEENLMESRSREEEKQMMHDCTSPGCSRTGYKRKHYGVHIPTADKEKYETILKQSLQELQEIDDFLSTVIKERRYGDRVMKETEEGMACVYCKTKGRHYSDACPEVRLVSKRLEILNSEKRCKECLGYHYRKECTKKLPCFYCKAGKYQDDFDHHCSVCRKPEEVENKLKRRGEMQIIIEFCEKALESIDFRNSSETASTSTTRNYKYQPTSALPKEL
;
A
#
# COMPACT_ATOMS: atom_id res chain seq x y z
N MET A 1 -40.04 72.91 -21.33
CA MET A 1 -38.72 73.38 -20.87
C MET A 1 -37.71 72.96 -21.89
N SER A 2 -36.95 73.93 -22.38
CA SER A 2 -36.54 74.05 -23.78
C SER A 2 -35.32 73.19 -24.10
N SER A 3 -35.25 72.64 -25.31
CA SER A 3 -34.05 71.99 -25.85
C SER A 3 -32.77 72.84 -25.70
N SER A 4 -32.93 74.17 -25.58
CA SER A 4 -31.86 75.14 -25.31
C SER A 4 -31.24 74.95 -23.92
N ASP A 5 -32.05 74.82 -22.87
CA ASP A 5 -31.57 74.70 -21.48
C ASP A 5 -30.78 73.40 -21.29
N HIS A 6 -31.18 72.34 -21.98
CA HIS A 6 -30.48 71.06 -21.96
C HIS A 6 -29.12 71.13 -22.67
N LEU A 7 -29.05 71.81 -23.82
CA LEU A 7 -27.79 72.02 -24.54
C LEU A 7 -26.82 72.88 -23.72
N GLU A 8 -27.30 73.99 -23.15
CA GLU A 8 -26.49 74.88 -22.33
C GLU A 8 -25.92 74.14 -21.10
N ASN A 9 -26.75 73.37 -20.40
CA ASN A 9 -26.30 72.57 -19.27
C ASN A 9 -25.25 71.52 -19.67
N ARG A 10 -25.37 70.92 -20.86
CA ARG A 10 -24.36 69.98 -21.38
C ARG A 10 -23.03 70.68 -21.66
N LEU A 11 -23.07 71.83 -22.33
CA LEU A 11 -21.86 72.61 -22.63
C LEU A 11 -21.16 73.11 -21.37
N ARG A 12 -21.93 73.59 -20.37
CA ARG A 12 -21.37 73.98 -19.06
C ARG A 12 -20.65 72.81 -18.39
N LYS A 13 -21.27 71.63 -18.35
CA LYS A 13 -20.66 70.42 -17.77
C LYS A 13 -19.36 70.05 -18.50
N GLU A 14 -19.37 70.12 -19.81
CA GLU A 14 -18.18 69.83 -20.63
C GLU A 14 -17.04 70.83 -20.35
N LEU A 15 -17.35 72.13 -20.31
CA LEU A 15 -16.39 73.17 -19.96
C LEU A 15 -15.80 72.97 -18.56
N TYR A 16 -16.62 72.73 -17.54
CA TYR A 16 -16.14 72.47 -16.19
C TYR A 16 -15.23 71.25 -16.11
N ARG A 17 -15.55 70.18 -16.85
CA ARG A 17 -14.71 68.99 -16.94
C ARG A 17 -13.35 69.31 -17.55
N LYS A 18 -13.32 70.05 -18.66
CA LYS A 18 -12.05 70.45 -19.31
C LYS A 18 -11.21 71.39 -18.45
N ILE A 19 -11.83 72.35 -17.78
CA ILE A 19 -11.16 73.22 -16.79
C ILE A 19 -10.51 72.37 -15.70
N SER A 20 -11.26 71.41 -15.14
CA SER A 20 -10.74 70.52 -14.10
C SER A 20 -9.54 69.68 -14.57
N ILE A 21 -9.51 69.23 -15.83
CA ILE A 21 -8.36 68.53 -16.41
C ILE A 21 -7.12 69.44 -16.42
N VAL A 22 -7.27 70.69 -16.84
CA VAL A 22 -6.18 71.67 -16.88
C VAL A 22 -5.67 71.98 -15.47
N GLU A 23 -6.58 72.25 -14.53
CA GLU A 23 -6.24 72.61 -13.14
C GLU A 23 -5.55 71.46 -12.38
N SER A 24 -5.93 70.21 -12.67
CA SER A 24 -5.35 69.03 -12.01
C SER A 24 -4.03 68.58 -12.61
N SER A 25 -3.64 69.10 -13.78
CA SER A 25 -2.44 68.66 -14.49
C SER A 25 -1.22 69.51 -14.13
N HIS A 26 -0.13 68.86 -13.75
CA HIS A 26 1.10 69.55 -13.36
C HIS A 26 1.81 70.28 -14.50
N ALA A 27 1.62 69.81 -15.73
CA ALA A 27 2.21 70.40 -16.92
C ALA A 27 1.28 70.22 -18.11
N ARG A 28 1.33 71.20 -19.02
CA ARG A 28 0.65 71.14 -20.30
C ARG A 28 1.41 70.21 -21.25
N PRO A 29 0.77 69.18 -21.82
CA PRO A 29 1.41 68.32 -22.81
C PRO A 29 1.56 69.02 -24.17
N SER A 30 2.62 68.68 -24.91
CA SER A 30 2.78 69.10 -26.31
C SER A 30 1.88 68.30 -27.24
N GLU A 31 1.61 68.85 -28.43
CA GLU A 31 0.85 68.13 -29.47
C GLU A 31 1.46 66.76 -29.78
N GLY A 32 2.78 66.69 -30.02
CA GLY A 32 3.46 65.43 -30.33
C GLY A 32 3.31 64.37 -29.23
N LEU A 33 3.33 64.77 -27.96
CA LEU A 33 3.10 63.85 -26.84
C LEU A 33 1.66 63.33 -26.80
N ILE A 34 0.68 64.18 -27.11
CA ILE A 34 -0.73 63.76 -27.19
C ILE A 34 -0.94 62.78 -28.34
N GLN A 35 -0.40 63.09 -29.53
CA GLN A 35 -0.44 62.21 -30.69
C GLN A 35 0.17 60.83 -30.38
N GLU A 36 1.34 60.81 -29.74
CA GLU A 36 1.98 59.57 -29.30
C GLU A 36 1.09 58.77 -28.35
N ARG A 37 0.48 59.42 -27.36
CA ARG A 37 -0.41 58.78 -26.39
C ARG A 37 -1.69 58.24 -27.02
N ILE A 38 -2.31 58.98 -27.94
CA ILE A 38 -3.49 58.51 -28.68
C ILE A 38 -3.15 57.24 -29.47
N ARG A 39 -2.04 57.24 -30.21
CA ARG A 39 -1.59 56.04 -30.94
C ARG A 39 -1.34 54.89 -29.98
N TYR A 40 -0.55 55.11 -28.92
CA TYR A 40 -0.16 54.07 -27.98
C TYR A 40 -1.36 53.45 -27.24
N TYR A 41 -2.17 54.27 -26.57
CA TYR A 41 -3.32 53.77 -25.81
C TYR A 41 -4.45 53.29 -26.72
N GLY A 42 -4.61 53.88 -27.91
CA GLY A 42 -5.53 53.39 -28.94
C GLY A 42 -5.16 51.98 -29.39
N ASN A 43 -3.88 51.73 -29.68
CA ASN A 43 -3.38 50.39 -30.01
C ASN A 43 -3.64 49.39 -28.87
N LYS A 44 -3.37 49.78 -27.62
CA LYS A 44 -3.68 48.95 -26.45
C LYS A 44 -5.17 48.63 -26.32
N CYS A 45 -6.05 49.55 -26.70
CA CYS A 45 -7.48 49.30 -26.73
C CYS A 45 -7.87 48.26 -27.82
N TYR A 46 -7.23 48.30 -28.98
CA TYR A 46 -7.46 47.30 -30.03
C TYR A 46 -6.93 45.91 -29.67
N GLU A 47 -5.83 45.83 -28.91
CA GLU A 47 -5.29 44.57 -28.36
C GLU A 47 -6.23 43.90 -27.33
N ALA A 48 -7.26 44.61 -26.83
CA ALA A 48 -8.20 44.09 -25.83
C ALA A 48 -8.90 42.80 -26.25
N ASN A 49 -9.27 42.68 -27.53
CA ASN A 49 -9.95 41.47 -28.01
C ASN A 49 -9.04 40.24 -27.87
N GLN A 50 -7.77 40.36 -28.26
CA GLN A 50 -6.78 39.29 -28.13
C GLN A 50 -6.51 38.95 -26.67
N MET A 51 -6.40 39.97 -25.80
CA MET A 51 -6.24 39.78 -24.36
C MET A 51 -7.38 38.97 -23.75
N ILE A 52 -8.63 39.32 -24.07
CA ILE A 52 -9.83 38.61 -23.57
C ILE A 52 -9.87 37.18 -24.11
N GLN A 53 -9.57 36.98 -25.39
CA GLN A 53 -9.54 35.64 -25.98
C GLN A 53 -8.47 34.76 -25.31
N GLN A 54 -7.28 35.31 -25.10
CA GLN A 54 -6.21 34.61 -24.39
C GLN A 54 -6.64 34.22 -22.97
N ALA A 55 -7.26 35.15 -22.22
CA ALA A 55 -7.81 34.88 -20.90
C ALA A 55 -8.86 33.75 -20.92
N ARG A 56 -9.76 33.74 -21.92
CA ARG A 56 -10.73 32.65 -22.13
C ARG A 56 -10.05 31.32 -22.39
N TYR A 57 -9.01 31.28 -23.21
CA TYR A 57 -8.26 30.05 -23.48
C TYR A 57 -7.54 29.53 -22.24
N GLU A 58 -6.91 30.41 -21.46
CA GLU A 58 -6.26 30.03 -20.20
C GLU A 58 -7.26 29.46 -19.19
N TYR A 59 -8.42 30.09 -19.06
CA TYR A 59 -9.51 29.59 -18.22
C TYR A 59 -10.05 28.24 -18.70
N ALA A 60 -10.34 28.11 -19.99
CA ALA A 60 -10.81 26.86 -20.59
C ALA A 60 -9.79 25.72 -20.44
N ALA A 61 -8.50 26.01 -20.65
CA ALA A 61 -7.41 25.07 -20.46
C ALA A 61 -7.34 24.59 -19.00
N LEU A 62 -7.38 25.52 -18.03
CA LEU A 62 -7.39 25.17 -16.62
C LEU A 62 -8.60 24.32 -16.22
N ARG A 63 -9.79 24.64 -16.77
CA ARG A 63 -11.00 23.84 -16.55
C ARG A 63 -10.89 22.43 -17.13
N SER A 64 -10.28 22.29 -18.30
CA SER A 64 -10.06 20.97 -18.92
C SER A 64 -9.07 20.11 -18.13
N ASP A 65 -8.12 20.74 -17.43
CA ASP A 65 -7.11 20.05 -16.60
C ASP A 65 -7.62 19.71 -15.18
N LYS A 66 -8.89 20.01 -14.86
CA LYS A 66 -9.46 19.83 -13.51
C LYS A 66 -9.20 18.42 -12.96
N GLU A 67 -9.55 17.38 -13.71
CA GLU A 67 -9.46 15.99 -13.24
C GLU A 67 -8.01 15.56 -12.97
N HIS A 68 -7.08 15.98 -13.83
CA HIS A 68 -5.68 15.67 -13.65
C HIS A 68 -5.06 16.45 -12.46
N LEU A 69 -5.47 17.70 -12.23
CA LEU A 69 -5.07 18.45 -11.03
C LEU A 69 -5.63 17.82 -9.75
N PHE A 70 -6.85 17.29 -9.78
CA PHE A 70 -7.47 16.59 -8.64
C PHE A 70 -6.70 15.32 -8.26
N ASN A 71 -6.12 14.63 -9.23
CA ASN A 71 -5.34 13.41 -9.01
C ASN A 71 -3.90 13.66 -8.52
N ARG A 72 -3.43 14.91 -8.48
CA ARG A 72 -2.10 15.28 -8.00
C ARG A 72 -2.08 15.54 -6.49
N ARG A 73 -0.88 15.60 -5.90
CA ARG A 73 -0.71 16.00 -4.50
C ARG A 73 -1.29 17.40 -4.28
N GLY A 74 -2.20 17.51 -3.31
CA GLY A 74 -2.95 18.74 -3.02
C GLY A 74 -4.31 18.84 -3.72
N GLY A 75 -4.61 17.95 -4.68
CA GLY A 75 -5.93 17.73 -5.27
C GLY A 75 -6.78 18.99 -5.49
N ALA A 76 -7.96 19.01 -4.88
CA ALA A 76 -8.92 20.12 -4.98
C ALA A 76 -8.35 21.47 -4.53
N PHE A 77 -7.50 21.49 -3.49
CA PHE A 77 -6.86 22.72 -3.02
C PHE A 77 -5.86 23.27 -4.06
N HIS A 78 -5.10 22.41 -4.74
CA HIS A 78 -4.20 22.83 -5.81
C HIS A 78 -4.99 23.49 -6.96
N TYR A 79 -6.08 22.87 -7.39
CA TYR A 79 -6.97 23.41 -8.42
C TYR A 79 -7.53 24.79 -8.02
N LEU A 80 -8.02 24.91 -6.78
CA LEU A 80 -8.52 26.19 -6.24
C LEU A 80 -7.46 27.30 -6.29
N VAL A 81 -6.22 27.01 -5.86
CA VAL A 81 -5.14 28.02 -5.86
C VAL A 81 -4.81 28.46 -7.29
N LYS A 82 -4.73 27.53 -8.24
CA LYS A 82 -4.50 27.85 -9.66
C LYS A 82 -5.60 28.73 -10.23
N LEU A 83 -6.86 28.42 -9.91
CA LEU A 83 -8.00 29.20 -10.38
C LEU A 83 -8.02 30.61 -9.79
N ARG A 84 -7.73 30.78 -8.50
CA ARG A 84 -7.60 32.10 -7.87
C ARG A 84 -6.45 32.93 -8.44
N GLN A 85 -5.31 32.29 -8.73
CA GLN A 85 -4.16 32.96 -9.37
C GLN A 85 -4.53 33.47 -10.77
N LEU A 86 -5.22 32.64 -11.55
CA LEU A 86 -5.70 33.02 -12.88
C LEU A 86 -6.69 34.19 -12.79
N ALA A 87 -7.72 34.07 -11.95
CA ALA A 87 -8.70 35.14 -11.76
C ALA A 87 -8.08 36.46 -11.27
N ALA A 88 -7.07 36.40 -10.41
CA ALA A 88 -6.33 37.59 -9.99
C ALA A 88 -5.56 38.24 -11.15
N SER A 89 -4.94 37.43 -12.02
CA SER A 89 -4.24 37.91 -13.22
C SER A 89 -5.21 38.58 -14.20
N HIS A 90 -6.35 37.95 -14.48
CA HIS A 90 -7.37 38.50 -15.38
C HIS A 90 -8.02 39.78 -14.83
N ARG A 91 -8.26 39.87 -13.51
CA ARG A 91 -8.70 41.12 -12.88
C ARG A 91 -7.69 42.26 -13.05
N GLN A 92 -6.40 41.94 -12.99
CA GLN A 92 -5.35 42.91 -13.20
C GLN A 92 -5.32 43.39 -14.66
N GLN A 93 -5.39 42.48 -15.63
CA GLN A 93 -5.50 42.80 -17.05
C GLN A 93 -6.72 43.69 -17.36
N ARG A 94 -7.89 43.38 -16.77
CA ARG A 94 -9.11 44.18 -16.91
C ARG A 94 -8.92 45.60 -16.34
N LYS A 95 -8.22 45.76 -15.21
CA LYS A 95 -7.89 47.07 -14.64
C LYS A 95 -6.98 47.87 -15.58
N GLU A 96 -5.94 47.23 -16.10
CA GLU A 96 -5.01 47.85 -17.06
C GLU A 96 -5.75 48.33 -18.31
N LEU A 97 -6.68 47.53 -18.84
CA LEU A 97 -7.50 47.93 -19.99
C LEU A 97 -8.37 49.15 -19.70
N VAL A 98 -8.99 49.22 -18.52
CA VAL A 98 -9.73 50.42 -18.10
C VAL A 98 -8.80 51.64 -18.04
N THR A 99 -7.62 51.49 -17.43
CA THR A 99 -6.63 52.57 -17.37
C THR A 99 -6.17 53.02 -18.76
N PHE A 100 -5.92 52.11 -19.70
CA PHE A 100 -5.59 52.48 -21.08
C PHE A 100 -6.71 53.26 -21.75
N THR A 101 -7.96 52.88 -21.51
CA THR A 101 -9.14 53.56 -22.05
C THR A 101 -9.29 54.97 -21.49
N GLU A 102 -9.11 55.13 -20.17
CA GLU A 102 -9.14 56.43 -19.50
C GLU A 102 -8.04 57.35 -20.02
N LEU A 103 -6.82 56.82 -20.18
CA LEU A 103 -5.68 57.58 -20.71
C LEU A 103 -5.83 57.93 -22.19
N PHE A 104 -6.44 57.04 -22.98
CA PHE A 104 -6.81 57.32 -24.38
C PHE A 104 -7.83 58.46 -24.45
N VAL A 105 -8.91 58.38 -23.68
CA VAL A 105 -9.94 59.42 -23.59
C VAL A 105 -9.32 60.74 -23.13
N LEU A 106 -8.52 60.74 -22.06
CA LEU A 106 -7.84 61.92 -21.55
C LEU A 106 -6.91 62.57 -22.59
N SER A 107 -6.27 61.76 -23.44
CA SER A 107 -5.42 62.28 -24.51
C SER A 107 -6.25 63.00 -25.59
N HIS A 108 -7.43 62.48 -25.93
CA HIS A 108 -8.39 63.19 -26.78
C HIS A 108 -8.88 64.50 -26.16
N GLU A 109 -9.23 64.49 -24.87
CA GLU A 109 -9.65 65.71 -24.16
C GLU A 109 -8.56 66.79 -24.19
N TRP A 110 -7.30 66.39 -23.95
CA TRP A 110 -6.16 67.30 -24.06
C TRP A 110 -5.98 67.83 -25.48
N TYR A 111 -6.18 66.99 -26.49
CA TYR A 111 -6.06 67.45 -27.87
C TYR A 111 -7.09 68.53 -28.19
N GLU A 112 -8.34 68.33 -27.75
CA GLU A 112 -9.41 69.32 -27.93
C GLU A 112 -9.19 70.60 -27.11
N ILE A 113 -8.57 70.50 -25.93
CA ILE A 113 -8.16 71.67 -25.14
C ILE A 113 -7.11 72.50 -25.89
N LEU A 114 -6.09 71.86 -26.49
CA LEU A 114 -5.08 72.57 -27.28
C LEU A 114 -5.70 73.28 -28.49
N VAL A 115 -6.65 72.64 -29.17
CA VAL A 115 -7.41 73.26 -30.27
C VAL A 115 -8.20 74.47 -29.79
N THR A 116 -8.91 74.33 -28.66
CA THR A 116 -9.70 75.44 -28.10
C THR A 116 -8.82 76.61 -27.65
N ALA A 117 -7.59 76.33 -27.24
CA ALA A 117 -6.60 77.34 -26.86
C ALA A 117 -5.85 77.94 -28.06
N ASP A 118 -6.23 77.61 -29.30
CA ASP A 118 -5.62 78.07 -30.55
C ASP A 118 -4.12 77.71 -30.68
N GLU A 119 -3.71 76.61 -30.05
CA GLU A 119 -2.33 76.11 -30.14
C GLU A 119 -2.15 75.00 -31.17
N VAL A 120 -3.25 74.36 -31.55
CA VAL A 120 -3.27 73.38 -32.63
C VAL A 120 -4.49 73.64 -33.49
N GLU A 121 -4.32 73.57 -34.81
CA GLU A 121 -5.44 73.66 -35.73
C GLU A 121 -6.32 72.39 -35.67
N GLU A 122 -7.64 72.57 -35.64
CA GLU A 122 -8.59 71.45 -35.65
C GLU A 122 -8.42 70.56 -36.90
N LEU A 123 -8.04 71.15 -38.04
CA LEU A 123 -7.76 70.40 -39.27
C LEU A 123 -6.56 69.46 -39.09
N SER A 124 -5.47 69.91 -38.45
CA SER A 124 -4.30 69.09 -38.15
C SER A 124 -4.64 67.92 -37.24
N ARG A 125 -5.51 68.13 -36.24
CA ARG A 125 -6.01 67.06 -35.35
C ARG A 125 -6.78 66.00 -36.15
N LEU A 126 -7.70 66.43 -37.01
CA LEU A 126 -8.52 65.53 -37.82
C LEU A 126 -7.69 64.79 -38.87
N GLU A 127 -6.73 65.47 -39.51
CA GLU A 127 -5.80 64.86 -40.46
C GLU A 127 -4.93 63.79 -39.78
N PHE A 128 -4.42 64.08 -38.57
CA PHE A 128 -3.67 63.09 -37.77
C PHE A 128 -4.49 61.83 -37.50
N LEU A 129 -5.75 61.98 -37.05
CA LEU A 129 -6.63 60.83 -36.77
C LEU A 129 -6.98 60.05 -38.06
N SER A 130 -7.20 60.73 -39.18
CA SER A 130 -7.41 60.09 -40.48
C SER A 130 -6.20 59.28 -40.91
N LYS A 131 -5.01 59.88 -40.80
CA LYS A 131 -3.74 59.24 -41.15
C LYS A 131 -3.47 58.00 -40.30
N LEU A 132 -3.79 58.03 -39.00
CA LEU A 132 -3.73 56.83 -38.16
C LEU A 132 -4.70 55.75 -38.62
N GLY A 133 -5.90 56.14 -39.09
CA GLY A 133 -6.90 55.19 -39.58
C GLY A 133 -6.59 54.57 -40.93
N GLU A 134 -5.71 55.19 -41.71
CA GLU A 134 -5.17 54.66 -42.96
C GLU A 134 -4.02 53.66 -42.74
N GLU A 135 -3.47 53.56 -41.53
CA GLU A 135 -2.44 52.57 -41.22
C GLU A 135 -3.03 51.15 -41.30
N GLU A 136 -2.42 50.27 -42.09
CA GLU A 136 -2.81 48.86 -42.19
C GLU A 136 -2.28 48.06 -41.00
N TYR A 137 -3.17 47.37 -40.31
CA TYR A 137 -2.84 46.41 -39.26
C TYR A 137 -3.06 45.00 -39.76
N VAL A 138 -2.17 44.08 -39.37
CA VAL A 138 -2.29 42.65 -39.69
C VAL A 138 -2.80 41.94 -38.44
N GLU A 139 -4.03 41.43 -38.51
CA GLU A 139 -4.67 40.74 -37.40
C GLU A 139 -4.85 39.25 -37.73
N PRO A 140 -4.60 38.34 -36.78
CA PRO A 140 -4.83 36.91 -36.98
C PRO A 140 -6.34 36.62 -37.08
N THR A 141 -6.73 35.77 -38.02
CA THR A 141 -8.12 35.26 -38.13
C THR A 141 -8.45 34.22 -37.06
N GLU A 142 -9.71 34.13 -36.69
CA GLU A 142 -10.22 33.15 -35.72
C GLU A 142 -10.76 31.88 -36.42
N SER A 143 -10.80 30.77 -35.68
CA SER A 143 -11.32 29.50 -36.20
C SER A 143 -12.84 29.61 -36.44
N GLY A 144 -13.23 29.64 -37.72
CA GLY A 144 -14.61 29.94 -38.15
C GLY A 144 -14.68 31.08 -39.17
N ASP A 145 -13.63 31.89 -39.28
CA ASP A 145 -13.51 32.89 -40.33
C ASP A 145 -13.30 32.22 -41.69
N ARG A 146 -13.87 32.83 -42.74
CA ARG A 146 -13.84 32.29 -44.12
C ARG A 146 -12.43 32.05 -44.65
N ASN A 147 -11.45 32.79 -44.15
CA ASN A 147 -10.06 32.78 -44.61
C ASN A 147 -9.08 32.22 -43.57
N TYR A 148 -9.55 31.57 -42.49
CA TYR A 148 -8.66 30.95 -41.50
C TYR A 148 -7.75 29.89 -42.15
N PRO A 149 -6.43 29.87 -41.89
CA PRO A 149 -5.69 30.62 -40.87
C PRO A 149 -4.94 31.88 -41.38
N GLU A 150 -5.25 32.38 -42.58
CA GLU A 150 -4.52 33.51 -43.17
C GLU A 150 -4.85 34.82 -42.47
N PRO A 151 -3.85 35.62 -42.06
CA PRO A 151 -4.11 36.87 -41.38
C PRO A 151 -4.78 37.90 -42.30
N VAL A 152 -5.63 38.75 -41.73
CA VAL A 152 -6.41 39.75 -42.47
C VAL A 152 -5.86 41.13 -42.19
N LYS A 153 -5.81 41.95 -43.24
CA LYS A 153 -5.50 43.37 -43.14
C LYS A 153 -6.72 44.15 -42.69
N THR A 154 -6.61 44.87 -41.60
CA THR A 154 -7.68 45.69 -41.02
C THR A 154 -7.22 47.13 -40.85
N HIS A 155 -8.19 48.04 -40.84
CA HIS A 155 -7.98 49.47 -40.56
C HIS A 155 -8.70 49.79 -39.25
N ARG A 156 -8.09 50.66 -38.44
CA ARG A 156 -8.55 50.97 -37.08
C ARG A 156 -9.02 52.42 -36.99
N SER A 157 -10.15 52.67 -36.33
CA SER A 157 -10.61 54.04 -36.07
C SER A 157 -9.99 54.55 -34.77
N TYR A 158 -9.38 55.73 -34.80
CA TYR A 158 -8.87 56.39 -33.59
C TYR A 158 -9.80 57.52 -33.12
N TYR A 159 -11.03 57.57 -33.61
CA TYR A 159 -12.02 58.49 -33.05
C TYR A 159 -12.44 58.03 -31.65
N GLN A 160 -12.45 58.96 -30.70
CA GLN A 160 -12.78 58.69 -29.30
C GLN A 160 -14.07 57.87 -29.14
N LYS A 161 -15.13 58.25 -29.88
CA LYS A 161 -16.43 57.59 -29.82
C LYS A 161 -16.37 56.13 -30.26
N ASP A 162 -15.62 55.81 -31.31
CA ASP A 162 -15.55 54.48 -31.88
C ASP A 162 -14.78 53.53 -30.96
N VAL A 163 -13.60 53.96 -30.51
CA VAL A 163 -12.77 53.18 -29.57
C VAL A 163 -13.49 52.99 -28.24
N THR A 164 -14.11 54.04 -27.69
CA THR A 164 -14.86 53.92 -26.42
C THR A 164 -16.06 52.97 -26.55
N THR A 165 -16.76 53.01 -27.68
CA THR A 165 -17.88 52.10 -27.95
C THR A 165 -17.37 50.66 -28.08
N MET A 166 -16.31 50.43 -28.85
CA MET A 166 -15.69 49.12 -28.98
C MET A 166 -15.25 48.56 -27.62
N ILE A 167 -14.49 49.34 -26.85
CA ILE A 167 -13.99 48.92 -25.54
C ILE A 167 -15.13 48.62 -24.57
N ARG A 168 -16.21 49.40 -24.58
CA ARG A 168 -17.36 49.12 -23.72
C ARG A 168 -17.90 47.71 -23.95
N HIS A 169 -18.01 47.27 -25.20
CA HIS A 169 -18.44 45.91 -25.53
C HIS A 169 -17.40 44.87 -25.08
N GLN A 170 -16.10 45.17 -25.21
CA GLN A 170 -15.04 44.27 -24.77
C GLN A 170 -14.99 44.12 -23.24
N LEU A 171 -15.16 45.22 -22.49
CA LEU A 171 -15.23 45.19 -21.03
C LEU A 171 -16.43 44.37 -20.54
N ILE A 172 -17.59 44.45 -21.20
CA ILE A 172 -18.74 43.59 -20.87
C ILE A 172 -18.39 42.09 -21.04
N LYS A 173 -17.70 41.74 -22.14
CA LYS A 173 -17.26 40.34 -22.37
C LYS A 173 -16.23 39.89 -21.33
N PHE A 174 -15.34 40.80 -20.90
CA PHE A 174 -14.34 40.51 -19.88
C PHE A 174 -14.99 40.35 -18.50
N ASP A 175 -15.90 41.25 -18.13
CA ASP A 175 -16.63 41.19 -16.87
C ASP A 175 -17.43 39.87 -16.76
N ALA A 176 -18.07 39.42 -17.85
CA ALA A 176 -18.72 38.11 -17.90
C ALA A 176 -17.76 36.93 -17.66
N LEU A 177 -16.54 36.97 -18.22
CA LEU A 177 -15.51 35.96 -17.94
C LEU A 177 -15.10 35.96 -16.46
N LEU A 178 -14.92 37.14 -15.87
CA LEU A 178 -14.53 37.28 -14.46
C LEU A 178 -15.63 36.78 -13.51
N GLU A 179 -16.90 36.95 -13.88
CA GLU A 179 -18.05 36.36 -13.17
C GLU A 179 -18.01 34.83 -13.23
N GLU A 180 -17.83 34.24 -14.43
CA GLU A 180 -17.69 32.79 -14.60
C GLU A 180 -16.52 32.21 -13.78
N GLU A 181 -15.38 32.91 -13.73
CA GLU A 181 -14.23 32.50 -12.93
C GLU A 181 -14.46 32.61 -11.42
N GLN A 182 -15.21 33.63 -11.00
CA GLN A 182 -15.58 33.82 -9.60
C GLN A 182 -16.52 32.71 -9.13
N GLU A 183 -17.53 32.37 -9.91
CA GLU A 183 -18.43 31.24 -9.63
C GLU A 183 -17.65 29.93 -9.56
N ALA A 184 -16.70 29.72 -10.48
CA ALA A 184 -15.84 28.54 -10.45
C ALA A 184 -14.92 28.50 -9.23
N CYS A 185 -14.42 29.65 -8.75
CA CYS A 185 -13.67 29.73 -7.49
C CYS A 185 -14.54 29.32 -6.31
N GLU A 186 -15.74 29.87 -6.19
CA GLU A 186 -16.66 29.57 -5.09
C GLU A 186 -17.04 28.08 -5.05
N PHE A 187 -17.29 27.50 -6.23
CA PHE A 187 -17.52 26.07 -6.37
C PHE A 187 -16.31 25.24 -5.92
N ALA A 188 -15.11 25.59 -6.41
CA ALA A 188 -13.88 24.89 -6.04
C ALA A 188 -13.55 25.01 -4.54
N GLU A 189 -13.87 26.14 -3.91
CA GLU A 189 -13.75 26.33 -2.47
C GLU A 189 -14.72 25.45 -1.69
N ALA A 190 -15.98 25.38 -2.11
CA ALA A 190 -16.96 24.51 -1.48
C ALA A 190 -16.57 23.03 -1.59
N GLU A 191 -16.08 22.62 -2.77
CA GLU A 191 -15.59 21.27 -3.03
C GLU A 191 -14.34 20.96 -2.17
N THR A 192 -13.40 21.89 -2.07
CA THR A 192 -12.22 21.76 -1.20
C THR A 192 -12.61 21.61 0.26
N ARG A 193 -13.51 22.46 0.77
CA ARG A 193 -14.01 22.37 2.16
C ARG A 193 -14.68 21.02 2.42
N ARG A 194 -15.53 20.55 1.50
CA ARG A 194 -16.18 19.25 1.60
C ARG A 194 -15.16 18.11 1.67
N ASN A 195 -14.14 18.13 0.82
CA ASN A 195 -13.09 17.11 0.81
C ASN A 195 -12.30 17.11 2.12
N THR A 196 -11.93 18.28 2.64
CA THR A 196 -11.27 18.39 3.95
C THR A 196 -12.11 17.77 5.07
N THR A 197 -13.43 18.05 5.10
CA THR A 197 -14.32 17.43 6.11
C THR A 197 -14.37 15.91 5.98
N LEU A 198 -14.40 15.36 4.76
CA LEU A 198 -14.39 13.91 4.55
C LEU A 198 -13.05 13.27 4.94
N GLU A 199 -11.93 13.94 4.65
CA GLU A 199 -10.59 13.50 5.05
C GLU A 199 -10.43 13.51 6.57
N ASP A 200 -10.87 14.58 7.24
CA ASP A 200 -10.83 14.70 8.70
C ASP A 200 -11.68 13.61 9.39
N GLU A 201 -12.86 13.34 8.84
CA GLU A 201 -13.76 12.27 9.30
C GLU A 201 -13.15 10.89 9.09
N ALA A 202 -12.54 10.62 7.93
CA ALA A 202 -11.84 9.36 7.68
C ALA A 202 -10.63 9.18 8.62
N LEU A 203 -9.87 10.26 8.87
CA LEU A 203 -8.76 10.25 9.83
C LEU A 203 -9.24 10.02 11.27
N ARG A 204 -10.40 10.57 11.64
CA ARG A 204 -11.03 10.31 12.95
C ARG A 204 -11.40 8.84 13.08
N GLN A 205 -12.08 8.26 12.08
CA GLN A 205 -12.46 6.84 12.08
C GLN A 205 -11.24 5.91 12.10
N MET A 206 -10.17 6.24 11.38
CA MET A 206 -8.92 5.48 11.42
C MET A 206 -8.24 5.52 12.78
N ARG A 207 -8.27 6.67 13.47
CA ARG A 207 -7.76 6.79 14.85
C ARG A 207 -8.58 5.95 15.82
N GLU A 208 -9.90 6.05 15.76
CA GLU A 208 -10.81 5.23 16.60
C GLU A 208 -10.57 3.72 16.37
N SER A 209 -10.47 3.30 15.11
CA SER A 209 -10.17 1.90 14.78
C SER A 209 -8.80 1.44 15.28
N PHE A 210 -7.81 2.35 15.30
CA PHE A 210 -6.48 2.05 15.82
C PHE A 210 -6.48 1.93 17.34
N ASP A 211 -7.20 2.79 18.05
CA ASP A 211 -7.38 2.73 19.50
C ASP A 211 -8.10 1.42 19.89
N ASP A 212 -9.16 1.04 19.17
CA ASP A 212 -9.87 -0.23 19.36
C ASP A 212 -8.93 -1.45 19.19
N LEU A 213 -8.07 -1.43 18.16
CA LEU A 213 -7.07 -2.47 17.93
C LEU A 213 -6.01 -2.52 19.03
N GLN A 214 -5.57 -1.37 19.54
CA GLN A 214 -4.65 -1.32 20.68
C GLN A 214 -5.27 -1.92 21.93
N ASP A 215 -6.54 -1.61 22.20
CA ASP A 215 -7.29 -2.16 23.32
C ASP A 215 -7.49 -3.67 23.19
N GLU A 216 -7.74 -4.18 21.99
CA GLU A 216 -7.81 -5.61 21.71
C GLU A 216 -6.47 -6.32 21.95
N ILE A 217 -5.35 -5.75 21.46
CA ILE A 217 -4.01 -6.30 21.69
C ILE A 217 -3.69 -6.32 23.19
N ARG A 218 -4.08 -5.27 23.93
CA ARG A 218 -3.91 -5.21 25.39
C ARG A 218 -4.70 -6.32 26.08
N ARG A 219 -5.97 -6.51 25.74
CA ARG A 219 -6.81 -7.59 26.27
C ARG A 219 -6.21 -8.96 25.98
N GLN A 220 -5.78 -9.22 24.75
CA GLN A 220 -5.11 -10.48 24.39
C GLN A 220 -3.81 -10.72 25.17
N LYS A 221 -3.05 -9.66 25.48
CA LYS A 221 -1.85 -9.77 26.30
C LYS A 221 -2.19 -10.14 27.75
N GLU A 222 -3.25 -9.56 28.31
CA GLU A 222 -3.76 -9.88 29.64
C GLU A 222 -4.23 -11.34 29.69
N ASP A 223 -5.07 -11.77 28.75
CA ASP A 223 -5.56 -13.14 28.63
C ASP A 223 -4.41 -14.15 28.47
N ASN A 224 -3.41 -13.84 27.64
CA ASN A 224 -2.23 -14.68 27.47
C ASN A 224 -1.40 -14.78 28.75
N THR A 225 -1.33 -13.71 29.54
CA THR A 225 -0.62 -13.71 30.82
C THR A 225 -1.34 -14.61 31.82
N GLU A 226 -2.66 -14.47 31.95
CA GLU A 226 -3.50 -15.31 32.81
C GLU A 226 -3.41 -16.80 32.40
N TRP A 227 -3.43 -17.09 31.10
CA TRP A 227 -3.27 -18.46 30.60
C TRP A 227 -1.89 -19.03 30.93
N ILE A 228 -0.81 -18.26 30.74
CA ILE A 228 0.55 -18.69 31.10
C ILE A 228 0.66 -18.99 32.60
N GLU A 229 0.05 -18.16 33.46
CA GLU A 229 0.02 -18.38 34.91
C GLU A 229 -0.76 -19.65 35.25
N THR A 230 -1.93 -19.86 34.65
CA THR A 230 -2.74 -21.07 34.84
C THR A 230 -1.98 -22.35 34.43
N VAL A 231 -1.28 -22.32 33.29
CA VAL A 231 -0.45 -23.44 32.82
C VAL A 231 0.72 -23.69 33.78
N ARG A 232 1.37 -22.62 34.26
CA ARG A 232 2.47 -22.70 35.22
C ARG A 232 2.01 -23.35 36.54
N ASP A 233 0.89 -22.92 37.08
CA ASP A 233 0.33 -23.47 38.32
C ASP A 233 -0.07 -24.94 38.16
N SER A 234 -0.68 -25.28 37.02
CA SER A 234 -1.01 -26.66 36.67
C SER A 234 0.24 -27.54 36.58
N TYR A 235 1.33 -27.02 35.97
CA TYR A 235 2.61 -27.72 35.88
C TYR A 235 3.23 -27.96 37.26
N TYR A 236 3.25 -26.95 38.15
CA TYR A 236 3.77 -27.13 39.51
C TYR A 236 2.95 -28.14 40.32
N SER A 237 1.62 -28.09 40.21
CA SER A 237 0.72 -29.07 40.82
C SER A 237 1.03 -30.50 40.35
N PHE A 238 1.19 -30.69 39.03
CA PHE A 238 1.55 -31.98 38.44
C PHE A 238 2.93 -32.48 38.90
N MET A 239 3.92 -31.59 38.96
CA MET A 239 5.26 -31.94 39.44
C MET A 239 5.26 -32.36 40.91
N GLU A 240 4.49 -31.68 41.74
CA GLU A 240 4.32 -32.04 43.15
C GLU A 240 3.61 -33.40 43.30
N GLN A 241 2.58 -33.67 42.48
CA GLN A 241 1.92 -34.97 42.43
C GLN A 241 2.89 -36.08 41.99
N ASN A 242 3.71 -35.84 40.97
CA ASN A 242 4.73 -36.79 40.52
C ASN A 242 5.77 -37.06 41.60
N LYS A 243 6.22 -36.03 42.33
CA LYS A 243 7.13 -36.19 43.46
C LYS A 243 6.54 -37.12 44.52
N ARG A 244 5.27 -36.90 44.92
CA ARG A 244 4.55 -37.78 45.85
C ARG A 244 4.43 -39.21 45.30
N ASN A 245 4.13 -39.38 44.02
CA ASN A 245 4.04 -40.71 43.38
C ASN A 245 5.39 -41.44 43.40
N VAL A 246 6.50 -40.74 43.17
CA VAL A 246 7.85 -41.30 43.25
C VAL A 246 8.19 -41.71 44.68
N GLU A 247 7.86 -40.88 45.67
CA GLU A 247 8.05 -41.21 47.10
C GLU A 247 7.23 -42.44 47.50
N ASN A 248 5.95 -42.50 47.11
CA ASN A 248 5.09 -43.66 47.33
C ASN A 248 5.64 -44.92 46.64
N SER A 249 6.12 -44.80 45.40
CA SER A 249 6.72 -45.91 44.66
C SER A 249 8.02 -46.40 45.31
N LYS A 250 8.83 -45.50 45.86
CA LYS A 250 10.03 -45.86 46.64
C LYS A 250 9.65 -46.61 47.91
N ALA A 251 8.62 -46.16 48.63
CA ALA A 251 8.12 -46.85 49.82
C ALA A 251 7.60 -48.25 49.47
N MET A 252 6.82 -48.39 48.40
CA MET A 252 6.33 -49.68 47.89
C MET A 252 7.49 -50.61 47.48
N ALA A 253 8.51 -50.09 46.79
CA ALA A 253 9.68 -50.86 46.42
C ALA A 253 10.50 -51.33 47.64
N ALA A 254 10.59 -50.50 48.69
CA ALA A 254 11.22 -50.89 49.94
C ALA A 254 10.45 -52.02 50.65
N GLU A 255 9.12 -51.96 50.63
CA GLU A 255 8.28 -53.02 51.19
C GLU A 255 8.40 -54.32 50.40
N LEU A 256 8.39 -54.26 49.07
CA LEU A 256 8.63 -55.42 48.21
C LEU A 256 10.00 -56.07 48.51
N LYS A 257 11.05 -55.29 48.75
CA LYS A 257 12.36 -55.81 49.18
C LYS A 257 12.30 -56.53 50.53
N ARG A 258 11.49 -56.06 51.48
CA ARG A 258 11.29 -56.75 52.76
C ARG A 258 10.56 -58.08 52.56
N VAL A 259 9.50 -58.08 51.76
CA VAL A 259 8.77 -59.30 51.41
C VAL A 259 9.69 -60.31 50.73
N GLU A 260 10.52 -59.85 49.79
CA GLU A 260 11.51 -60.70 49.11
C GLU A 260 12.54 -61.27 50.10
N ALA A 261 13.05 -60.47 51.04
CA ALA A 261 13.97 -60.94 52.07
C ALA A 261 13.30 -62.00 52.98
N ASN A 262 12.07 -61.76 53.41
CA ASN A 262 11.29 -62.72 54.20
C ASN A 262 11.04 -64.01 53.41
N GLN A 263 10.70 -63.92 52.12
CA GLN A 263 10.54 -65.09 51.25
C GLN A 263 11.85 -65.87 51.11
N ARG A 264 12.99 -65.20 50.93
CA ARG A 264 14.30 -65.86 50.90
C ARG A 264 14.60 -66.57 52.21
N GLU A 265 14.25 -65.97 53.35
CA GLU A 265 14.40 -66.61 54.66
C GLU A 265 13.52 -67.86 54.77
N ILE A 266 12.25 -67.78 54.38
CA ILE A 266 11.34 -68.94 54.35
C ILE A 266 11.90 -70.05 53.45
N ILE A 267 12.36 -69.71 52.24
CA ILE A 267 12.99 -70.68 51.32
C ILE A 267 14.23 -71.30 51.96
N THR A 268 15.05 -70.51 52.66
CA THR A 268 16.25 -71.01 53.35
C THR A 268 15.87 -71.96 54.48
N GLN A 269 14.85 -71.62 55.28
CA GLN A 269 14.33 -72.50 56.33
C GLN A 269 13.76 -73.79 55.74
N MET A 270 12.96 -73.72 54.66
CA MET A 270 12.46 -74.90 53.94
C MET A 270 13.59 -75.74 53.37
N THR A 271 14.63 -75.13 52.81
CA THR A 271 15.82 -75.84 52.29
C THR A 271 16.55 -76.55 53.41
N ARG A 272 16.71 -75.93 54.59
CA ARG A 272 17.29 -76.57 55.76
C ARG A 272 16.44 -77.75 56.24
N TYR A 273 15.12 -77.59 56.34
CA TYR A 273 14.21 -78.69 56.64
C TYR A 273 14.28 -79.81 55.60
N MET A 274 14.34 -79.47 54.31
CA MET A 274 14.54 -80.44 53.24
C MET A 274 15.86 -81.18 53.38
N ASN A 275 16.95 -80.47 53.69
CA ASN A 275 18.26 -81.08 53.91
C ASN A 275 18.25 -81.95 55.16
N GLU A 276 17.55 -81.57 56.22
CA GLU A 276 17.35 -82.40 57.41
C GLU A 276 16.53 -83.66 57.08
N CYS A 277 15.46 -83.53 56.30
CA CYS A 277 14.70 -84.66 55.78
C CYS A 277 15.52 -85.54 54.84
N GLN A 278 16.38 -84.97 53.99
CA GLN A 278 17.31 -85.69 53.14
C GLN A 278 18.41 -86.37 53.96
N HIS A 279 18.89 -85.75 55.04
CA HIS A 279 19.86 -86.35 55.94
C HIS A 279 19.23 -87.48 56.76
N LEU A 280 17.95 -87.34 57.12
CA LEU A 280 17.15 -88.41 57.73
C LEU A 280 16.91 -89.54 56.73
N ALA A 281 16.56 -89.21 55.49
CA ALA A 281 16.39 -90.18 54.40
C ALA A 281 17.71 -90.89 54.09
N ALA A 282 18.83 -90.17 54.05
CA ALA A 282 20.17 -90.72 53.88
C ALA A 282 20.59 -91.57 55.08
N LYS A 283 20.15 -91.25 56.31
CA LYS A 283 20.39 -92.07 57.50
C LYS A 283 19.50 -93.32 57.53
N ILE A 284 18.28 -93.24 56.99
CA ILE A 284 17.41 -94.40 56.73
C ILE A 284 18.02 -95.25 55.61
N GLU A 285 18.57 -94.62 54.58
CA GLU A 285 19.24 -95.26 53.45
C GLU A 285 20.59 -95.85 53.87
N GLU A 286 21.31 -95.24 54.82
CA GLU A 286 22.53 -95.75 55.46
C GLU A 286 22.20 -96.93 56.38
N ASN A 287 21.10 -96.89 57.13
CA ASN A 287 20.60 -98.07 57.88
C ASN A 287 20.12 -99.20 56.93
N LEU A 288 19.53 -98.84 55.78
CA LEU A 288 19.15 -99.79 54.74
C LEU A 288 20.35 -100.30 53.93
N MET A 289 21.42 -99.50 53.79
CA MET A 289 22.69 -99.88 53.16
C MET A 289 23.57 -100.65 54.14
N GLU A 290 23.56 -100.42 55.46
CA GLU A 290 24.15 -101.34 56.44
C GLU A 290 23.42 -102.70 56.44
N SER A 291 22.13 -102.71 56.12
CA SER A 291 21.34 -103.94 55.93
C SER A 291 21.51 -104.59 54.55
N ARG A 292 21.94 -103.84 53.53
CA ARG A 292 22.17 -104.33 52.15
C ARG A 292 23.65 -104.45 51.75
N SER A 293 24.59 -103.99 52.56
CA SER A 293 26.05 -104.05 52.33
C SER A 293 26.71 -105.30 52.96
N ARG A 294 25.88 -106.23 53.47
CA ARG A 294 26.28 -107.64 53.72
C ARG A 294 25.82 -108.59 52.61
N GLU A 295 25.12 -108.11 51.59
CA GLU A 295 24.68 -108.89 50.44
C GLU A 295 25.12 -108.18 49.15
N GLU A 296 26.19 -108.70 48.53
CA GLU A 296 26.45 -108.64 47.09
C GLU A 296 26.91 -107.25 46.57
N GLU A 297 28.20 -106.96 46.41
CA GLU A 297 29.17 -107.68 45.56
C GLU A 297 28.58 -108.09 44.20
N LYS A 298 28.46 -107.14 43.24
CA LYS A 298 28.68 -107.34 41.78
C LYS A 298 28.36 -106.11 40.88
N GLN A 299 29.30 -105.82 39.97
CA GLN A 299 29.17 -105.28 38.59
C GLN A 299 28.60 -103.85 38.35
N MET A 300 29.40 -102.89 37.86
CA MET A 300 29.88 -102.62 36.48
C MET A 300 28.83 -102.06 35.47
N MET A 301 29.10 -100.82 35.03
CA MET A 301 29.11 -100.31 33.63
C MET A 301 27.86 -99.68 32.97
N HIS A 302 28.13 -98.49 32.37
CA HIS A 302 27.57 -97.86 31.14
C HIS A 302 26.04 -97.56 31.07
N ASP A 303 25.49 -96.60 30.32
CA ASP A 303 25.95 -95.63 29.32
C ASP A 303 24.90 -94.52 29.13
N CYS A 304 25.32 -93.43 28.47
CA CYS A 304 24.57 -92.44 27.67
C CYS A 304 23.02 -92.41 27.66
N THR A 305 22.43 -91.19 27.71
CA THR A 305 21.87 -90.43 26.54
C THR A 305 20.91 -89.31 27.00
N SER A 306 21.05 -88.11 26.40
CA SER A 306 20.17 -86.90 26.38
C SER A 306 18.67 -87.20 26.05
N PRO A 307 17.67 -86.26 26.00
CA PRO A 307 17.73 -84.82 25.67
C PRO A 307 16.63 -83.85 26.24
N GLY A 308 16.79 -82.53 25.98
CA GLY A 308 15.73 -81.72 25.34
C GLY A 308 15.15 -80.48 26.06
N CYS A 309 15.27 -79.31 25.38
CA CYS A 309 14.35 -78.15 25.31
C CYS A 309 14.13 -77.25 26.56
N SER A 310 14.06 -75.91 26.56
CA SER A 310 13.92 -74.86 25.52
C SER A 310 14.20 -73.45 26.08
N ARG A 311 14.59 -72.54 25.15
CA ARG A 311 14.19 -71.11 25.00
C ARG A 311 14.90 -69.96 25.75
N THR A 312 15.73 -69.28 24.94
CA THR A 312 15.84 -67.82 24.66
C THR A 312 16.33 -66.85 25.75
N GLY A 313 17.53 -66.31 25.54
CA GLY A 313 18.03 -65.07 26.16
C GLY A 313 19.01 -64.34 25.25
N TYR A 314 18.67 -63.11 24.87
CA TYR A 314 19.23 -62.29 23.78
C TYR A 314 20.66 -61.76 24.03
N LYS A 315 21.43 -61.66 22.95
CA LYS A 315 22.75 -61.01 22.84
C LYS A 315 22.65 -59.50 23.09
N ARG A 316 23.39 -58.96 24.07
CA ARG A 316 23.75 -57.52 24.11
C ARG A 316 24.98 -57.30 23.22
N LYS A 317 24.76 -56.69 22.05
CA LYS A 317 25.81 -55.99 21.29
C LYS A 317 25.93 -54.58 21.85
N HIS A 318 27.12 -54.22 22.32
CA HIS A 318 27.53 -52.83 22.48
C HIS A 318 27.70 -52.24 21.07
N TYR A 319 26.80 -51.35 20.64
CA TYR A 319 27.08 -50.40 19.57
C TYR A 319 27.46 -49.09 20.24
N GLY A 320 28.73 -48.70 20.13
CA GLY A 320 29.11 -47.31 20.27
C GLY A 320 28.39 -46.51 19.20
N VAL A 321 27.55 -45.56 19.63
CA VAL A 321 26.93 -44.58 18.76
C VAL A 321 28.04 -43.59 18.39
N HIS A 322 28.73 -43.89 17.30
CA HIS A 322 29.41 -42.87 16.53
C HIS A 322 28.29 -42.02 15.92
N ILE A 323 28.12 -40.79 16.39
CA ILE A 323 27.27 -39.78 15.76
C ILE A 323 27.92 -39.50 14.38
N PRO A 324 27.25 -39.82 13.26
CA PRO A 324 27.80 -39.51 11.96
C PRO A 324 27.82 -37.99 11.78
N THR A 325 28.92 -37.46 11.28
CA THR A 325 29.05 -36.10 10.72
C THR A 325 28.04 -35.80 9.60
N ALA A 326 27.24 -36.79 9.17
CA ALA A 326 26.20 -36.69 8.15
C ALA A 326 24.98 -35.84 8.52
N ASP A 327 24.77 -35.50 9.80
CA ASP A 327 23.62 -34.66 10.20
C ASP A 327 23.86 -33.16 9.91
N LYS A 328 25.10 -32.66 10.06
CA LYS A 328 25.42 -31.25 9.79
C LYS A 328 25.32 -30.91 8.30
N GLU A 329 25.96 -31.72 7.45
CA GLU A 329 25.93 -31.54 5.98
C GLU A 329 24.49 -31.59 5.43
N LYS A 330 23.62 -32.39 6.04
CA LYS A 330 22.20 -32.47 5.67
C LYS A 330 21.45 -31.17 5.95
N TYR A 331 21.61 -30.60 7.14
CA TYR A 331 20.98 -29.31 7.48
C TYR A 331 21.56 -28.15 6.66
N GLU A 332 22.87 -28.15 6.40
CA GLU A 332 23.50 -27.15 5.51
C GLU A 332 22.97 -27.22 4.07
N THR A 333 22.77 -28.44 3.55
CA THR A 333 22.19 -28.64 2.20
C THR A 333 20.76 -28.13 2.14
N ILE A 334 19.92 -28.48 3.13
CA ILE A 334 18.52 -28.03 3.20
C ILE A 334 18.44 -26.50 3.35
N LEU A 335 19.30 -25.91 4.18
CA LEU A 335 19.38 -24.46 4.38
C LEU A 335 19.72 -23.75 3.07
N LYS A 336 20.74 -24.23 2.34
CA LYS A 336 21.13 -23.67 1.05
C LYS A 336 20.01 -23.74 0.01
N GLN A 337 19.34 -24.88 -0.09
CA GLN A 337 18.20 -25.04 -1.01
C GLN A 337 17.03 -24.14 -0.64
N SER A 338 16.72 -24.01 0.65
CA SER A 338 15.61 -23.19 1.15
C SER A 338 15.88 -21.70 0.96
N LEU A 339 17.12 -21.24 1.14
CA LEU A 339 17.54 -19.86 0.85
C LEU A 339 17.44 -19.55 -0.65
N GLN A 340 17.83 -20.48 -1.52
CA GLN A 340 17.68 -20.31 -2.96
C GLN A 340 16.21 -20.23 -3.37
N GLU A 341 15.36 -21.12 -2.85
CA GLU A 341 13.91 -21.08 -3.12
C GLU A 341 13.28 -19.78 -2.60
N LEU A 342 13.70 -19.28 -1.44
CA LEU A 342 13.23 -18.01 -0.89
C LEU A 342 13.60 -16.83 -1.81
N GLN A 343 14.83 -16.81 -2.33
CA GLN A 343 15.27 -15.79 -3.29
C GLN A 343 14.41 -15.81 -4.57
N GLU A 344 14.15 -17.00 -5.13
CA GLU A 344 13.28 -17.15 -6.32
C GLU A 344 11.84 -16.67 -6.05
N ILE A 345 11.34 -16.87 -4.84
CA ILE A 345 10.03 -16.37 -4.41
C ILE A 345 10.04 -14.84 -4.28
N ASP A 346 11.07 -14.26 -3.68
CA ASP A 346 11.21 -12.81 -3.53
C ASP A 346 11.35 -12.11 -4.89
N ASP A 347 12.12 -12.70 -5.82
CA ASP A 347 12.24 -12.21 -7.20
C ASP A 347 10.88 -12.24 -7.92
N PHE A 348 10.09 -13.30 -7.75
CA PHE A 348 8.74 -13.38 -8.31
C PHE A 348 7.82 -12.28 -7.72
N LEU A 349 7.84 -12.10 -6.40
CA LEU A 349 7.01 -11.13 -5.69
C LEU A 349 7.43 -9.67 -5.94
N SER A 350 8.67 -9.43 -6.36
CA SER A 350 9.15 -8.09 -6.74
C SER A 350 8.40 -7.52 -7.96
N THR A 351 7.77 -8.38 -8.77
CA THR A 351 6.95 -7.96 -9.90
C THR A 351 5.63 -7.38 -9.41
N VAL A 352 5.26 -6.19 -9.89
CA VAL A 352 4.03 -5.47 -9.48
C VAL A 352 2.77 -6.20 -9.95
N ILE A 353 2.32 -7.19 -9.17
CA ILE A 353 1.05 -7.90 -9.35
C ILE A 353 0.15 -7.55 -8.16
N LYS A 354 -1.08 -7.09 -8.45
CA LYS A 354 -2.05 -6.72 -7.41
C LYS A 354 -2.74 -7.96 -6.85
N GLU A 355 -2.84 -8.04 -5.52
CA GLU A 355 -3.64 -9.06 -4.84
C GLU A 355 -5.14 -8.92 -5.14
N ARG A 356 -5.85 -10.05 -5.10
CA ARG A 356 -7.32 -10.07 -5.23
C ARG A 356 -7.93 -9.78 -3.86
N ARG A 357 -8.58 -8.62 -3.72
CA ARG A 357 -9.34 -8.28 -2.51
C ARG A 357 -10.74 -8.88 -2.57
N TYR A 358 -11.12 -9.65 -1.56
CA TYR A 358 -12.43 -10.28 -1.43
C TYR A 358 -13.33 -9.50 -0.47
N GLY A 359 -14.65 -9.66 -0.61
CA GLY A 359 -15.64 -9.08 0.33
C GLY A 359 -16.36 -7.87 -0.23
N ASP A 360 -17.06 -7.16 0.66
CA ASP A 360 -17.93 -6.03 0.31
C ASP A 360 -17.13 -4.88 -0.29
N ARG A 361 -17.70 -4.26 -1.33
CA ARG A 361 -17.13 -3.10 -2.03
C ARG A 361 -18.22 -2.11 -2.35
N VAL A 362 -17.88 -0.83 -2.24
CA VAL A 362 -18.72 0.26 -2.76
C VAL A 362 -18.74 0.12 -4.28
N MET A 363 -19.86 -0.35 -4.81
CA MET A 363 -20.12 -0.37 -6.25
C MET A 363 -20.59 1.01 -6.70
N LYS A 364 -20.44 1.32 -7.99
CA LYS A 364 -21.01 2.56 -8.56
C LYS A 364 -22.54 2.52 -8.44
N GLU A 365 -23.18 3.68 -8.27
CA GLU A 365 -24.64 3.79 -8.14
C GLU A 365 -25.38 3.11 -9.31
N THR A 366 -24.86 3.21 -10.53
CA THR A 366 -25.42 2.57 -11.73
C THR A 366 -25.27 1.04 -11.74
N GLU A 367 -24.44 0.48 -10.86
CA GLU A 367 -24.08 -0.93 -10.78
C GLU A 367 -24.59 -1.59 -9.47
N GLU A 368 -25.28 -0.84 -8.60
CA GLU A 368 -25.81 -1.33 -7.31
C GLU A 368 -26.78 -2.51 -7.48
N GLY A 369 -27.52 -2.56 -8.59
CA GLY A 369 -28.40 -3.68 -8.93
C GLY A 369 -27.67 -4.94 -9.43
N MET A 370 -26.37 -4.89 -9.68
CA MET A 370 -25.62 -5.99 -10.29
C MET A 370 -25.44 -7.15 -9.28
N ALA A 371 -25.77 -8.36 -9.73
CA ALA A 371 -25.54 -9.59 -8.97
C ALA A 371 -24.15 -10.17 -9.27
N CYS A 372 -23.47 -10.64 -8.23
CA CYS A 372 -22.29 -11.47 -8.36
C CYS A 372 -22.64 -12.76 -9.15
N VAL A 373 -21.85 -13.09 -10.17
CA VAL A 373 -22.08 -14.26 -11.02
C VAL A 373 -21.92 -15.57 -10.25
N TYR A 374 -21.16 -15.57 -9.16
CA TYR A 374 -20.85 -16.77 -8.40
C TYR A 374 -21.82 -16.99 -7.23
N CYS A 375 -21.91 -16.06 -6.27
CA CYS A 375 -22.76 -16.21 -5.08
C CYS A 375 -24.16 -15.61 -5.23
N LYS A 376 -24.47 -14.95 -6.36
CA LYS A 376 -25.76 -14.32 -6.68
C LYS A 376 -26.19 -13.16 -5.77
N THR A 377 -25.36 -12.77 -4.79
CA THR A 377 -25.58 -11.58 -3.96
C THR A 377 -25.57 -10.30 -4.81
N LYS A 378 -26.54 -9.42 -4.61
CA LYS A 378 -26.69 -8.14 -5.33
C LYS A 378 -26.02 -7.00 -4.58
N GLY A 379 -25.43 -6.05 -5.29
CA GLY A 379 -25.01 -4.75 -4.73
C GLY A 379 -23.81 -4.77 -3.79
N ARG A 380 -23.39 -5.93 -3.30
CA ARG A 380 -22.35 -6.03 -2.28
C ARG A 380 -20.93 -6.06 -2.82
N HIS A 381 -20.69 -6.72 -3.95
CA HIS A 381 -19.35 -6.84 -4.52
C HIS A 381 -19.39 -7.21 -6.01
N TYR A 382 -18.34 -6.80 -6.73
CA TYR A 382 -18.09 -7.27 -8.08
C TYR A 382 -17.70 -8.76 -8.10
N SER A 383 -18.00 -9.45 -9.19
CA SER A 383 -17.76 -10.90 -9.31
C SER A 383 -16.30 -11.30 -9.10
N ASP A 384 -15.33 -10.42 -9.41
CA ASP A 384 -13.91 -10.67 -9.16
C ASP A 384 -13.55 -10.73 -7.67
N ALA A 385 -14.33 -10.09 -6.81
CA ALA A 385 -14.17 -9.95 -5.36
C ALA A 385 -15.05 -10.89 -4.53
N CYS A 386 -15.70 -11.88 -5.14
CA CYS A 386 -16.62 -12.79 -4.44
C CYS A 386 -15.96 -13.52 -3.25
N PRO A 387 -16.45 -13.35 -2.00
CA PRO A 387 -15.90 -14.00 -0.81
C PRO A 387 -16.27 -15.49 -0.68
N GLU A 388 -17.44 -15.88 -1.21
CA GLU A 388 -17.95 -17.26 -1.12
C GLU A 388 -17.25 -18.23 -2.09
N VAL A 389 -16.85 -17.72 -3.26
CA VAL A 389 -16.20 -18.51 -4.31
C VAL A 389 -14.85 -17.86 -4.60
N ARG A 390 -13.85 -18.20 -3.79
CA ARG A 390 -12.49 -17.66 -3.92
C ARG A 390 -11.69 -18.32 -5.04
N LEU A 391 -11.74 -19.65 -5.10
CA LEU A 391 -10.92 -20.46 -6.02
C LEU A 391 -11.35 -20.30 -7.49
N VAL A 392 -10.39 -20.00 -8.36
CA VAL A 392 -10.58 -19.86 -9.82
C VAL A 392 -11.10 -21.16 -10.43
N SER A 393 -10.67 -22.32 -9.96
CA SER A 393 -11.20 -23.63 -10.40
C SER A 393 -12.72 -23.72 -10.20
N LYS A 394 -13.19 -23.40 -9.00
CA LYS A 394 -14.63 -23.40 -8.66
C LYS A 394 -15.40 -22.34 -9.45
N ARG A 395 -14.80 -21.16 -9.68
CA ARG A 395 -15.38 -20.13 -10.56
C ARG A 395 -15.57 -20.65 -11.98
N LEU A 396 -14.57 -21.33 -12.54
CA LEU A 396 -14.64 -21.91 -13.89
C LEU A 396 -15.69 -23.04 -13.96
N GLU A 397 -15.81 -23.88 -12.93
CA GLU A 397 -16.87 -24.90 -12.85
C GLU A 397 -18.27 -24.28 -12.91
N ILE A 398 -18.51 -23.21 -12.16
CA ILE A 398 -19.79 -22.47 -12.18
C ILE A 398 -20.06 -21.87 -13.55
N LEU A 399 -19.06 -21.25 -14.18
CA LEU A 399 -19.24 -20.67 -15.52
C LEU A 399 -19.55 -21.75 -16.57
N ASN A 400 -18.88 -22.90 -16.48
CA ASN A 400 -19.12 -24.02 -17.40
C ASN A 400 -20.51 -24.64 -17.18
N SER A 401 -20.91 -24.87 -15.93
CA SER A 401 -22.22 -25.48 -15.60
C SER A 401 -23.38 -24.56 -15.99
N GLU A 402 -23.22 -23.26 -15.81
CA GLU A 402 -24.20 -22.25 -16.24
C GLU A 402 -24.08 -21.87 -17.72
N LYS A 403 -23.12 -22.41 -18.47
CA LYS A 403 -22.86 -22.05 -19.89
C LYS A 403 -22.63 -20.54 -20.09
N ARG A 404 -21.90 -19.91 -19.18
CA ARG A 404 -21.48 -18.50 -19.25
C ARG A 404 -20.12 -18.36 -19.93
N CYS A 405 -19.92 -17.24 -20.61
CA CYS A 405 -18.67 -16.88 -21.24
C CYS A 405 -17.58 -16.57 -20.21
N LYS A 406 -16.37 -17.11 -20.40
CA LYS A 406 -15.22 -16.88 -19.50
C LYS A 406 -14.60 -15.50 -19.64
N GLU A 407 -14.85 -14.81 -20.76
CA GLU A 407 -14.30 -13.48 -21.06
C GLU A 407 -15.18 -12.34 -20.53
N CYS A 408 -16.51 -12.47 -20.60
CA CYS A 408 -17.43 -11.41 -20.18
C CYS A 408 -18.44 -11.80 -19.08
N LEU A 409 -18.43 -13.07 -18.65
CA LEU A 409 -19.36 -13.65 -17.67
C LEU A 409 -20.85 -13.65 -18.07
N GLY A 410 -21.18 -13.19 -19.28
CA GLY A 410 -22.54 -13.18 -19.84
C GLY A 410 -22.92 -14.49 -20.52
N TYR A 411 -24.18 -14.58 -20.97
CA TYR A 411 -24.68 -15.70 -21.76
C TYR A 411 -24.54 -15.41 -23.25
N HIS A 412 -23.97 -16.35 -24.00
CA HIS A 412 -23.88 -16.28 -25.47
C HIS A 412 -24.43 -17.57 -26.08
N TYR A 413 -25.50 -17.45 -26.86
CA TYR A 413 -26.04 -18.58 -27.63
C TYR A 413 -25.31 -18.66 -28.97
N ARG A 414 -24.25 -19.48 -29.04
CA ARG A 414 -23.50 -19.84 -30.28
C ARG A 414 -22.80 -18.69 -31.03
N LYS A 415 -22.63 -17.52 -30.40
CA LYS A 415 -21.84 -16.40 -30.94
C LYS A 415 -20.54 -16.24 -30.15
N GLU A 416 -19.46 -15.91 -30.84
CA GLU A 416 -18.19 -15.53 -30.23
C GLU A 416 -18.36 -14.28 -29.36
N CYS A 417 -17.58 -14.18 -28.29
CA CYS A 417 -17.63 -13.01 -27.42
C CYS A 417 -17.03 -11.80 -28.13
N THR A 418 -17.79 -10.70 -28.22
CA THR A 418 -17.29 -9.44 -28.79
C THR A 418 -16.64 -8.53 -27.76
N LYS A 419 -16.79 -8.83 -26.46
CA LYS A 419 -16.25 -8.02 -25.37
C LYS A 419 -14.80 -8.41 -25.11
N LYS A 420 -13.86 -7.58 -25.59
CA LYS A 420 -12.42 -7.73 -25.36
C LYS A 420 -11.96 -6.70 -24.33
N LEU A 421 -11.89 -7.11 -23.07
CA LEU A 421 -11.36 -6.28 -21.99
C LEU A 421 -10.03 -6.88 -21.49
N PRO A 422 -8.95 -6.09 -21.39
CA PRO A 422 -7.68 -6.59 -20.89
C PRO A 422 -7.82 -7.00 -19.43
N CYS A 423 -7.19 -8.11 -19.05
CA CYS A 423 -7.24 -8.57 -17.66
C CYS A 423 -6.47 -7.61 -16.75
N PHE A 424 -7.13 -7.12 -15.69
CA PHE A 424 -6.54 -6.19 -14.72
C PHE A 424 -5.27 -6.74 -14.03
N TYR A 425 -5.21 -8.07 -13.81
CA TYR A 425 -4.13 -8.71 -13.06
C TYR A 425 -2.92 -9.07 -13.92
N CYS A 426 -3.11 -9.80 -15.01
CA CYS A 426 -2.01 -10.26 -15.86
C CYS A 426 -1.74 -9.35 -17.06
N LYS A 427 -2.59 -8.35 -17.31
CA LYS A 427 -2.53 -7.45 -18.49
C LYS A 427 -2.60 -8.18 -19.84
N ALA A 428 -2.97 -9.47 -19.87
CA ALA A 428 -3.26 -10.18 -21.11
C ALA A 428 -4.31 -9.41 -21.93
N GLY A 429 -4.09 -9.31 -23.24
CA GLY A 429 -4.90 -8.50 -24.16
C GLY A 429 -4.40 -7.08 -24.43
N LYS A 430 -3.30 -6.60 -23.80
CA LYS A 430 -2.75 -5.26 -24.09
C LYS A 430 -1.84 -5.16 -25.32
N TYR A 431 -1.17 -6.25 -25.74
CA TYR A 431 -0.08 -6.18 -26.73
C TYR A 431 -0.10 -7.28 -27.82
N GLN A 432 -1.31 -7.72 -28.21
CA GLN A 432 -1.58 -8.79 -29.19
C GLN A 432 -1.43 -10.23 -28.65
N ASP A 433 -2.31 -11.07 -29.21
CA ASP A 433 -2.60 -12.50 -28.98
C ASP A 433 -3.24 -12.92 -27.64
N ASP A 434 -4.50 -13.35 -27.78
CA ASP A 434 -5.42 -14.02 -26.86
C ASP A 434 -5.94 -13.26 -25.62
N PHE A 435 -7.18 -12.74 -25.77
CA PHE A 435 -8.05 -12.35 -24.66
C PHE A 435 -8.71 -13.60 -24.07
N ASP A 436 -7.99 -14.37 -23.27
CA ASP A 436 -8.47 -15.70 -22.86
C ASP A 436 -9.46 -15.67 -21.66
N HIS A 437 -9.52 -14.58 -20.89
CA HIS A 437 -10.29 -14.62 -19.64
C HIS A 437 -10.68 -13.27 -19.01
N HIS A 438 -11.81 -13.28 -18.28
CA HIS A 438 -12.25 -12.20 -17.41
C HIS A 438 -11.37 -12.10 -16.15
N CYS A 439 -11.21 -10.89 -15.57
CA CYS A 439 -10.38 -10.67 -14.37
C CYS A 439 -10.79 -11.55 -13.17
N SER A 440 -12.06 -11.96 -13.08
CA SER A 440 -12.56 -12.84 -12.02
C SER A 440 -12.03 -14.26 -12.06
N VAL A 441 -11.53 -14.74 -13.22
CA VAL A 441 -10.98 -16.10 -13.39
C VAL A 441 -9.48 -16.09 -13.69
N CYS A 442 -8.81 -14.95 -13.50
CA CYS A 442 -7.36 -14.87 -13.59
C CYS A 442 -6.69 -15.62 -12.44
N ARG A 443 -5.73 -16.50 -12.75
CA ARG A 443 -4.94 -17.29 -11.79
C ARG A 443 -3.81 -16.52 -11.12
N LYS A 444 -3.33 -15.42 -11.72
CA LYS A 444 -2.18 -14.65 -11.20
C LYS A 444 -2.31 -14.24 -9.73
N PRO A 445 -3.47 -13.74 -9.24
CA PRO A 445 -3.61 -13.42 -7.82
C PRO A 445 -3.48 -14.63 -6.88
N GLU A 446 -3.93 -15.81 -7.31
CA GLU A 446 -3.77 -17.05 -6.52
C GLU A 446 -2.32 -17.53 -6.52
N GLU A 447 -1.61 -17.39 -7.64
CA GLU A 447 -0.17 -17.66 -7.72
C GLU A 447 0.61 -16.80 -6.72
N VAL A 448 0.26 -15.50 -6.60
CA VAL A 448 0.85 -14.59 -5.61
C VAL A 448 0.52 -15.03 -4.18
N GLU A 449 -0.75 -15.34 -3.88
CA GLU A 449 -1.15 -15.83 -2.55
C GLU A 449 -0.39 -17.11 -2.16
N ASN A 450 -0.26 -18.05 -3.10
CA ASN A 450 0.48 -19.31 -2.88
C ASN A 450 1.97 -19.07 -2.67
N LYS A 451 2.58 -18.13 -3.42
CA LYS A 451 3.99 -17.75 -3.25
C LYS A 451 4.24 -17.08 -1.91
N LEU A 452 3.33 -16.23 -1.42
CA LEU A 452 3.42 -15.64 -0.08
C LEU A 452 3.33 -16.70 1.03
N LYS A 453 2.43 -17.68 0.92
CA LYS A 453 2.36 -18.81 1.86
C LYS A 453 3.66 -19.61 1.85
N ARG A 454 4.15 -19.95 0.65
CA ARG A 454 5.41 -20.69 0.48
C ARG A 454 6.61 -19.93 1.05
N ARG A 455 6.64 -18.60 0.90
CA ARG A 455 7.65 -17.72 1.52
C ARG A 455 7.71 -17.90 3.03
N GLY A 456 6.54 -17.92 3.69
CA GLY A 456 6.44 -18.14 5.14
C GLY A 456 6.89 -19.53 5.55
N GLU A 457 6.52 -20.57 4.79
CA GLU A 457 7.02 -21.94 5.01
C GLU A 457 8.54 -22.01 4.90
N MET A 458 9.14 -21.35 3.90
CA MET A 458 10.60 -21.32 3.72
C MET A 458 11.32 -20.64 4.88
N GLN A 459 10.77 -19.53 5.39
CA GLN A 459 11.33 -18.85 6.56
C GLN A 459 11.34 -19.75 7.80
N ILE A 460 10.27 -20.50 8.04
CA ILE A 460 10.20 -21.46 9.15
C ILE A 460 11.24 -22.58 8.99
N ILE A 461 11.42 -23.11 7.77
CA ILE A 461 12.42 -24.15 7.50
C ILE A 461 13.85 -23.61 7.70
N ILE A 462 14.13 -22.39 7.24
CA ILE A 462 15.42 -21.73 7.42
C ILE A 462 15.73 -21.57 8.91
N GLU A 463 14.81 -20.99 9.68
CA GLU A 463 14.98 -20.79 11.12
C GLU A 463 15.20 -22.12 11.87
N PHE A 464 14.46 -23.16 11.48
CA PHE A 464 14.64 -24.51 12.04
C PHE A 464 16.04 -25.07 11.75
N CYS A 465 16.52 -24.92 10.50
CA CYS A 465 17.85 -25.41 10.11
C CYS A 465 18.97 -24.62 10.82
N GLU A 466 18.84 -23.31 10.94
CA GLU A 466 19.80 -22.45 11.66
C GLU A 466 19.91 -22.87 13.13
N LYS A 467 18.79 -23.02 13.84
CA LYS A 467 18.76 -23.49 15.24
C LYS A 467 19.35 -24.89 15.40
N ALA A 468 19.10 -25.79 14.45
CA ALA A 468 19.67 -27.13 14.47
C ALA A 468 21.20 -27.10 14.29
N LEU A 469 21.72 -26.26 13.40
CA LEU A 469 23.16 -26.07 13.16
C LEU A 469 23.86 -25.45 14.37
N GLU A 470 23.28 -24.41 14.98
CA GLU A 470 23.78 -23.79 16.22
C GLU A 470 23.87 -24.81 17.36
N SER A 471 22.85 -25.68 17.50
CA SER A 471 22.83 -26.74 18.51
C SER A 471 23.92 -27.79 18.29
N ILE A 472 24.26 -28.09 17.03
CA ILE A 472 25.34 -29.01 16.68
C ILE A 472 26.71 -28.36 16.98
N ASP A 473 26.89 -27.09 16.61
CA ASP A 473 28.15 -26.36 16.83
C ASP A 473 28.44 -26.13 18.32
N PHE A 474 27.40 -25.88 19.13
CA PHE A 474 27.53 -25.80 20.59
C PHE A 474 28.00 -27.13 21.20
N ARG A 475 27.45 -28.27 20.74
CA ARG A 475 27.87 -29.61 21.22
C ARG A 475 29.32 -29.91 20.84
N ASN A 476 29.73 -29.64 19.60
CA ASN A 476 31.10 -29.85 19.14
C ASN A 476 32.11 -28.95 19.89
N SER A 477 31.71 -27.72 20.24
CA SER A 477 32.54 -26.80 21.05
C SER A 477 32.71 -27.28 22.50
N SER A 478 31.69 -27.95 23.07
CA SER A 478 31.77 -28.51 24.42
C SER A 478 32.63 -29.79 24.53
N GLU A 479 32.69 -30.60 23.47
CA GLU A 479 33.53 -31.80 23.43
C GLU A 479 35.02 -31.45 23.25
N THR A 480 35.33 -30.44 22.42
CA THR A 480 36.72 -29.97 22.21
C THR A 480 37.34 -29.30 23.44
N ALA A 481 36.54 -28.60 24.25
CA ALA A 481 36.94 -28.05 25.55
C ALA A 481 37.23 -29.14 26.61
N SER A 482 36.56 -30.30 26.52
CA SER A 482 36.75 -31.42 27.45
C SER A 482 38.02 -32.24 27.16
N THR A 483 38.47 -32.27 25.91
CA THR A 483 39.73 -32.92 25.51
C THR A 483 40.99 -32.07 25.70
N SER A 484 40.87 -30.78 26.02
CA SER A 484 42.01 -29.88 26.20
C SER A 484 42.49 -29.75 27.65
N THR A 485 41.83 -30.40 28.63
CA THR A 485 42.25 -30.40 30.06
C THR A 485 43.34 -31.43 30.41
N THR A 486 43.90 -32.17 29.44
CA THR A 486 44.99 -33.14 29.68
C THR A 486 46.19 -32.94 28.76
N ARG A 487 46.81 -31.75 28.76
CA ARG A 487 48.24 -31.57 28.41
C ARG A 487 48.71 -30.13 28.61
N ASN A 488 49.35 -29.87 29.75
CA ASN A 488 50.68 -29.23 29.87
C ASN A 488 50.86 -28.65 31.27
N TYR A 489 51.38 -29.49 32.18
CA TYR A 489 52.24 -28.98 33.24
C TYR A 489 53.56 -28.59 32.59
N LYS A 490 53.78 -27.29 32.35
CA LYS A 490 55.14 -26.76 32.19
C LYS A 490 55.28 -25.45 32.94
N TYR A 491 55.93 -25.61 34.09
CA TYR A 491 56.67 -24.62 34.87
C TYR A 491 57.17 -23.42 34.05
N GLN A 492 56.87 -22.19 34.51
CA GLN A 492 57.84 -21.10 34.73
C GLN A 492 57.17 -19.85 35.37
N PRO A 493 57.94 -18.88 35.93
CA PRO A 493 57.77 -18.45 37.31
C PRO A 493 57.15 -17.06 37.51
N THR A 494 56.81 -16.84 38.78
CA THR A 494 56.44 -15.60 39.47
C THR A 494 57.21 -14.35 39.03
N SER A 495 56.50 -13.25 38.77
CA SER A 495 56.48 -12.02 39.58
C SER A 495 56.23 -10.76 38.73
N ALA A 496 55.13 -10.06 38.98
CA ALA A 496 55.09 -8.61 39.20
C ALA A 496 53.64 -8.16 39.47
N LEU A 497 53.45 -7.60 40.66
CA LEU A 497 52.23 -6.93 41.13
C LEU A 497 51.97 -5.62 40.35
N PRO A 498 50.71 -5.15 40.35
CA PRO A 498 50.32 -3.87 39.80
C PRO A 498 50.57 -2.73 40.79
N LYS A 499 50.84 -1.52 40.28
CA LYS A 499 50.67 -0.28 41.05
C LYS A 499 49.84 0.72 40.25
N GLU A 500 48.87 1.25 40.98
CA GLU A 500 47.90 2.30 40.69
C GLU A 500 48.58 3.62 40.29
N LEU A 501 48.00 4.30 39.29
CA LEU A 501 47.39 5.63 39.37
C LEU A 501 46.62 5.95 38.08
#